data_AF-A0A9D1KLF9-F1
#
_entry.id   AF-A0A9D1KLF9-F1
#
_cell.length_a   1.000
_cell.length_b   1.000
_cell.length_c   1.000
_cell.angle_alpha   90.00
_cell.angle_beta   90.00
_cell.angle_gamma   90.00
#
_symmetry.space_group_name_H-M   'P 1'
#
loop_
_entity.id
_entity.type
_entity.pdbx_description
1 polymer ?
#
loop_
_entity_poly.entity_id
_entity_poly.type
_entity_poly.pdbx_seq_one_letter_code
_entity_poly.pdbx_strand_id
1 'polypeptide(L)'
;PRSWRRCSTTSAVGHQSWPRPWRRTGSSSPDSRTGGLAAAALAVTRPDLVGGAVAQSGSFWFRAGQEPSGPRELTEAGDLIRWLRKRSTNRSSRIAVQVGSEEGDMVTQARWFTEAARGTGHRVHHREHRGGHDYAWWFPALDEGLAALATM
;
A
#
# COMPACT_ATOMS: atom_id res chain seq x y z
N PRO A 1 -12.09 -12.70 -55.29
CA PRO A 1 -10.80 -12.43 -54.61
C PRO A 1 -11.02 -12.04 -53.14
N ARG A 2 -10.85 -13.04 -52.26
CA ARG A 2 -10.46 -13.00 -50.85
C ARG A 2 -11.29 -12.15 -49.87
N SER A 3 -12.26 -12.85 -49.29
CA SER A 3 -12.82 -12.65 -47.95
C SER A 3 -11.76 -12.46 -46.87
N TRP A 4 -11.96 -11.50 -45.97
CA TRP A 4 -11.33 -11.49 -44.65
C TRP A 4 -12.39 -11.77 -43.58
N ARG A 5 -12.24 -12.94 -42.96
CA ARG A 5 -13.08 -13.47 -41.88
C ARG A 5 -12.90 -12.60 -40.63
N ARG A 6 -14.01 -12.28 -39.95
CA ARG A 6 -14.00 -11.94 -38.53
C ARG A 6 -13.48 -13.15 -37.77
N CYS A 7 -12.26 -13.06 -37.24
CA CYS A 7 -11.83 -13.95 -36.17
C CYS A 7 -12.36 -13.37 -34.87
N SER A 8 -13.50 -13.91 -34.44
CA SER A 8 -13.94 -13.88 -33.05
C SER A 8 -13.01 -14.79 -32.24
N THR A 9 -12.06 -14.20 -31.52
CA THR A 9 -11.38 -14.90 -30.44
C THR A 9 -11.88 -14.32 -29.13
N THR A 10 -12.87 -15.01 -28.57
CA THR A 10 -13.22 -14.92 -27.16
C THR A 10 -12.00 -15.34 -26.36
N SER A 11 -11.29 -14.39 -25.78
CA SER A 11 -10.46 -14.64 -24.62
C SER A 11 -11.06 -13.82 -23.50
N ALA A 12 -11.90 -14.47 -22.71
CA ALA A 12 -12.30 -13.98 -21.41
C ALA A 12 -11.04 -13.95 -20.53
N VAL A 13 -10.22 -12.90 -20.70
CA VAL A 13 -9.32 -12.48 -19.63
C VAL A 13 -10.26 -11.98 -18.56
N GLY A 14 -10.48 -12.82 -17.56
CA GLY A 14 -11.24 -12.47 -16.37
C GLY A 14 -10.55 -11.30 -15.69
N HIS A 15 -10.91 -10.08 -16.11
CA HIS A 15 -10.72 -8.87 -15.33
C HIS A 15 -11.62 -9.02 -14.12
N GLN A 16 -11.15 -9.76 -13.12
CA GLN A 16 -11.67 -9.66 -11.77
C GLN A 16 -11.17 -8.31 -11.24
N SER A 17 -11.85 -7.26 -11.70
CA SER A 17 -11.80 -5.93 -11.14
C SER A 17 -12.06 -6.04 -9.65
N TRP A 18 -11.27 -5.30 -8.87
CA TRP A 18 -11.50 -5.11 -7.45
C TRP A 18 -12.98 -4.81 -7.19
N PRO A 19 -13.61 -5.36 -6.13
CA PRO A 19 -14.85 -4.77 -5.62
C PRO A 19 -14.55 -3.30 -5.40
N ARG A 20 -15.37 -2.36 -5.89
CA ARG A 20 -15.19 -0.92 -5.69
C ARG A 20 -15.63 -0.56 -4.26
N PRO A 21 -14.77 -0.51 -3.21
CA PRO A 21 -15.23 -0.24 -1.85
C PRO A 21 -15.03 1.24 -1.51
N TRP A 22 -14.28 1.99 -2.33
CA TRP A 22 -13.87 3.37 -2.08
C TRP A 22 -14.97 4.38 -2.44
N ARG A 23 -16.25 4.00 -2.32
CA ARG A 23 -17.32 5.02 -2.28
C ARG A 23 -17.38 5.55 -0.87
N ARG A 24 -17.20 6.87 -0.79
CA ARG A 24 -17.28 7.73 0.40
C ARG A 24 -18.39 7.26 1.36
N THR A 25 -18.02 6.60 2.45
CA THR A 25 -18.88 6.37 3.61
C THR A 25 -18.17 6.97 4.83
N GLY A 26 -18.73 8.04 5.37
CA GLY A 26 -18.31 8.64 6.64
C GLY A 26 -17.05 9.51 6.54
N SER A 27 -17.14 10.72 7.09
CA SER A 27 -16.03 11.67 7.19
C SER A 27 -14.93 11.13 8.10
N SER A 28 -13.88 10.56 7.52
CA SER A 28 -12.54 10.69 8.08
C SER A 28 -11.84 11.77 7.24
N SER A 29 -11.43 12.85 7.89
CA SER A 29 -10.56 13.85 7.28
C SER A 29 -9.36 13.14 6.65
N PRO A 30 -8.84 13.57 5.48
CA PRO A 30 -7.64 12.98 4.89
C PRO A 30 -6.43 13.37 5.75
N ASP A 31 -6.23 12.65 6.84
CA ASP A 31 -5.02 12.67 7.62
C ASP A 31 -3.95 11.86 6.88
N SER A 32 -2.68 12.20 7.10
CA SER A 32 -1.51 11.46 6.59
C SER A 32 -1.59 9.95 6.86
N ARG A 33 -2.35 9.55 7.90
CA ARG A 33 -2.73 8.16 8.23
C ARG A 33 -3.34 7.41 7.04
N THR A 34 -4.22 8.03 6.27
CA THR A 34 -4.86 7.41 5.10
C THR A 34 -4.03 7.59 3.83
N GLY A 35 -3.24 8.67 3.73
CA GLY A 35 -2.35 8.94 2.60
C GLY A 35 -1.28 7.87 2.40
N GLY A 36 -0.59 7.46 3.47
CA GLY A 36 0.44 6.42 3.40
C GLY A 36 -0.11 5.06 2.95
N LEU A 37 -1.30 4.69 3.42
CA LEU A 37 -1.99 3.46 2.98
C LEU A 37 -2.37 3.53 1.50
N ALA A 38 -2.95 4.65 1.05
CA ALA A 38 -3.39 4.83 -0.33
C ALA A 38 -2.22 4.78 -1.32
N ALA A 39 -1.10 5.45 -1.00
CA ALA A 39 0.10 5.45 -1.83
C ALA A 39 0.69 4.04 -1.96
N ALA A 40 0.83 3.33 -0.84
CA ALA A 40 1.29 1.94 -0.83
C ALA A 40 0.35 1.01 -1.60
N ALA A 41 -0.97 1.14 -1.40
CA ALA A 41 -1.97 0.35 -2.11
C ALA A 41 -1.87 0.56 -3.62
N LEU A 42 -1.76 1.80 -4.09
CA LEU A 42 -1.64 2.07 -5.52
C LEU A 42 -0.36 1.47 -6.11
N ALA A 43 0.77 1.59 -5.41
CA ALA A 43 2.05 1.02 -5.86
C ALA A 43 2.04 -0.50 -5.98
N VAL A 44 1.42 -1.22 -5.03
CA VAL A 44 1.40 -2.70 -5.06
C VAL A 44 0.31 -3.26 -5.96
N THR A 45 -0.80 -2.54 -6.16
CA THR A 45 -1.94 -3.02 -6.95
C THR A 45 -1.84 -2.62 -8.42
N ARG A 46 -1.18 -1.50 -8.72
CA ARG A 46 -0.98 -0.96 -10.06
C ARG A 46 0.48 -0.59 -10.32
N PRO A 47 1.42 -1.57 -10.26
CA PRO A 47 2.82 -1.35 -10.60
C PRO A 47 3.00 -0.90 -12.07
N ASP A 48 1.99 -1.09 -12.91
CA ASP A 48 1.94 -0.61 -14.29
C ASP A 48 1.67 0.90 -14.42
N LEU A 49 1.13 1.54 -13.37
CA LEU A 49 0.84 2.98 -13.35
C LEU A 49 1.77 3.76 -12.43
N VAL A 50 2.16 3.16 -11.30
CA VAL A 50 2.97 3.82 -10.27
C VAL A 50 4.21 3.00 -9.99
N GLY A 51 5.35 3.48 -10.51
CA GLY A 51 6.65 2.82 -10.35
C GLY A 51 7.30 3.02 -8.97
N GLY A 52 6.78 3.95 -8.16
CA GLY A 52 7.14 4.02 -6.75
C GLY A 52 6.31 4.97 -5.90
N ALA A 53 6.37 4.76 -4.58
CA ALA A 53 5.60 5.51 -3.60
C ALA A 53 6.36 5.68 -2.27
N VAL A 54 6.14 6.81 -1.60
CA VAL A 54 6.53 7.03 -0.21
C VAL A 54 5.27 6.86 0.65
N ALA A 55 5.34 6.00 1.66
CA ALA A 55 4.25 5.70 2.59
C ALA A 55 4.71 5.99 4.01
N GLN A 56 4.33 7.16 4.52
CA GLN A 56 4.62 7.59 5.90
C GLN A 56 3.45 7.22 6.81
N SER A 57 3.74 6.61 7.95
CA SER A 57 2.78 6.24 8.99
C SER A 57 1.49 5.61 8.42
N GLY A 58 1.66 4.70 7.45
CA GLY A 58 0.55 4.10 6.73
C GLY A 58 -0.36 3.31 7.66
N SER A 59 -1.67 3.52 7.57
CA SER A 59 -2.68 2.76 8.33
C SER A 59 -2.84 1.32 7.83
N PHE A 60 -1.77 0.52 7.86
CA PHE A 60 -1.78 -0.85 7.31
C PHE A 60 -2.63 -1.83 8.12
N TRP A 61 -3.13 -1.42 9.28
CA TRP A 61 -4.15 -2.13 10.05
C TRP A 61 -5.56 -2.03 9.44
N PHE A 62 -5.80 -1.09 8.50
CA PHE A 62 -7.13 -0.77 7.98
C PHE A 62 -7.87 -1.98 7.40
N ARG A 63 -9.18 -2.07 7.71
CA ARG A 63 -10.10 -3.12 7.25
C ARG A 63 -11.42 -2.50 6.82
N ALA A 64 -11.80 -2.71 5.57
CA ALA A 64 -13.06 -2.18 5.05
C ALA A 64 -14.25 -2.82 5.78
N GLY A 65 -15.21 -1.98 6.21
CA GLY A 65 -16.42 -2.43 6.90
C GLY A 65 -16.22 -2.89 8.34
N GLN A 66 -15.03 -2.67 8.93
CA GLN A 66 -14.82 -2.79 10.36
C GLN A 66 -14.58 -1.41 10.95
N GLU A 67 -15.53 -0.93 11.75
CA GLU A 67 -15.30 0.25 12.58
C GLU A 67 -14.17 -0.06 13.58
N PRO A 68 -13.26 0.89 13.85
CA PRO A 68 -12.29 0.77 14.93
C PRO A 68 -13.05 0.61 16.25
N SER A 69 -13.22 -0.64 16.68
CA SER A 69 -13.93 -0.96 17.92
C SER A 69 -13.03 -0.65 19.12
N GLY A 70 -13.02 0.61 19.56
CA GLY A 70 -12.28 1.06 20.75
C GLY A 70 -10.75 0.97 20.60
N PRO A 71 -10.00 1.05 21.72
CA PRO A 71 -8.54 0.84 21.73
C PRO A 71 -8.26 -0.65 21.50
N ARG A 72 -8.45 -1.09 20.26
CA ARG A 72 -8.07 -2.42 19.81
C ARG A 72 -6.56 -2.40 19.63
N GLU A 73 -5.87 -3.31 20.30
CA GLU A 73 -4.49 -3.64 19.91
C GLU A 73 -4.53 -3.95 18.41
N LEU A 74 -3.75 -3.24 17.61
CA LEU A 74 -3.67 -3.43 16.17
C LEU A 74 -2.79 -4.67 15.88
N THR A 75 -3.17 -5.80 16.47
CA THR A 75 -2.46 -7.09 16.44
C THR A 75 -2.84 -7.93 15.21
N GLU A 76 -3.78 -7.45 14.39
CA GLU A 76 -4.18 -8.13 13.16
C GLU A 76 -3.77 -7.34 11.93
N ALA A 77 -3.32 -8.06 10.90
CA ALA A 77 -2.98 -7.45 9.62
C ALA A 77 -4.23 -6.88 8.92
N GLY A 78 -4.11 -5.66 8.39
CA GLY A 78 -5.16 -5.05 7.57
C GLY A 78 -5.37 -5.73 6.22
N ASP A 79 -6.37 -5.26 5.48
CA ASP A 79 -6.79 -5.87 4.22
C ASP A 79 -5.68 -5.88 3.17
N LEU A 80 -4.89 -4.81 3.07
CA LEU A 80 -3.81 -4.70 2.08
C LEU A 80 -2.71 -5.76 2.29
N ILE A 81 -2.28 -5.95 3.55
CA ILE A 81 -1.30 -6.97 3.90
C ILE A 81 -1.85 -8.37 3.62
N ARG A 82 -3.11 -8.64 4.03
CA ARG A 82 -3.77 -9.92 3.74
C ARG A 82 -3.93 -10.17 2.24
N TRP A 83 -4.14 -9.12 1.45
CA TRP A 83 -4.22 -9.19 0.00
C TRP A 83 -2.86 -9.55 -0.63
N LEU A 84 -1.77 -8.95 -0.15
CA LEU A 84 -0.39 -9.22 -0.59
C LEU A 84 0.02 -10.67 -0.30
N ARG A 85 -0.21 -11.14 0.93
CA ARG A 85 0.16 -12.50 1.37
C ARG A 85 -0.46 -13.65 0.55
N LYS A 86 -1.51 -13.36 -0.24
CA LYS A 86 -2.21 -14.35 -1.08
C LYS A 86 -1.82 -14.29 -2.56
N ARG A 87 -0.82 -13.49 -2.91
CA ARG A 87 -0.49 -13.19 -4.31
C ARG A 87 1.01 -13.30 -4.58
N SER A 88 1.30 -13.45 -5.86
CA SER A 88 2.62 -13.22 -6.44
C SER A 88 2.41 -12.31 -7.65
N THR A 89 3.36 -11.39 -7.89
CA THR A 89 3.33 -10.49 -9.04
C THR A 89 4.61 -10.64 -9.85
N ASN A 90 4.48 -10.56 -11.18
CA ASN A 90 5.62 -10.50 -12.10
C ASN A 90 6.09 -9.07 -12.38
N ARG A 91 5.42 -8.08 -11.79
CA ARG A 91 5.76 -6.66 -11.87
C ARG A 91 5.99 -6.10 -10.47
N SER A 92 7.02 -5.29 -10.33
CA SER A 92 7.43 -4.71 -9.07
C SER A 92 7.36 -3.18 -9.10
N SER A 93 7.23 -2.61 -7.91
CA SER A 93 7.28 -1.17 -7.65
C SER A 93 8.30 -0.94 -6.54
N ARG A 94 8.76 0.31 -6.41
CA ARG A 94 9.66 0.75 -5.35
C ARG A 94 8.86 1.44 -4.26
N ILE A 95 9.04 1.07 -3.01
CA ILE A 95 8.23 1.60 -1.91
C ILE A 95 9.16 2.03 -0.79
N ALA A 96 9.11 3.30 -0.41
CA ALA A 96 9.74 3.79 0.81
C ALA A 96 8.68 3.80 1.91
N VAL A 97 8.80 2.93 2.91
CA VAL A 97 7.91 2.84 4.05
C VAL A 97 8.59 3.51 5.23
N GLN A 98 7.94 4.50 5.82
CA GLN A 98 8.47 5.25 6.96
C GLN A 98 7.46 5.26 8.10
N VAL A 99 7.92 5.08 9.32
CA VAL A 99 7.06 5.09 10.53
C VAL A 99 7.84 5.65 11.72
N GLY A 100 7.16 6.33 12.63
CA GLY A 100 7.72 6.78 13.89
C GLY A 100 7.84 5.62 14.87
N SER A 101 8.99 5.51 15.55
CA SER A 101 9.27 4.44 16.52
C SER A 101 8.34 4.48 17.73
N GLU A 102 7.68 5.61 17.99
CA GLU A 102 6.76 5.82 19.11
C GLU A 102 5.28 5.66 18.69
N GLU A 103 5.01 5.18 17.48
CA GLU A 103 3.64 4.97 16.96
C GLU A 103 3.00 3.62 17.37
N GLY A 104 3.58 2.93 18.35
CA GLY A 104 3.04 1.68 18.90
C GLY A 104 2.87 0.60 17.82
N ASP A 105 1.67 0.01 17.75
CA ASP A 105 1.39 -1.10 16.83
C ASP A 105 1.53 -0.73 15.34
N MET A 106 1.53 0.56 14.98
CA MET A 106 1.77 0.97 13.59
C MET A 106 3.18 0.59 13.12
N VAL A 107 4.16 0.52 14.02
CA VAL A 107 5.51 0.02 13.72
C VAL A 107 5.44 -1.44 13.28
N THR A 108 4.71 -2.27 14.04
CA THR A 108 4.49 -3.68 13.72
C THR A 108 3.76 -3.84 12.37
N GLN A 109 2.75 -3.01 12.11
CA GLN A 109 1.99 -3.01 10.86
C GLN A 109 2.85 -2.61 9.65
N ALA A 110 3.71 -1.60 9.80
CA ALA A 110 4.67 -1.18 8.76
C ALA A 110 5.68 -2.28 8.43
N ARG A 111 6.17 -3.00 9.46
CA ARG A 111 7.03 -4.18 9.29
C ARG A 111 6.28 -5.30 8.55
N TRP A 112 5.06 -5.63 8.95
CA TRP A 112 4.26 -6.67 8.27
C TRP A 112 3.94 -6.33 6.82
N PHE A 113 3.66 -5.07 6.51
CA PHE A 113 3.50 -4.61 5.14
C PHE A 113 4.81 -4.77 4.35
N THR A 114 5.94 -4.35 4.93
CA THR A 114 7.27 -4.48 4.32
C THR A 114 7.58 -5.92 3.96
N GLU A 115 7.38 -6.85 4.90
CA GLU A 115 7.59 -8.28 4.68
C GLU A 115 6.67 -8.83 3.58
N ALA A 116 5.37 -8.50 3.63
CA ALA A 116 4.41 -8.96 2.64
C ALA A 116 4.74 -8.42 1.24
N ALA A 117 5.08 -7.14 1.10
CA ALA A 117 5.39 -6.51 -0.18
C ALA A 117 6.71 -7.01 -0.78
N ARG A 118 7.73 -7.26 0.05
CA ARG A 118 8.98 -7.90 -0.39
C ARG A 118 8.72 -9.34 -0.84
N GLY A 119 7.93 -10.09 -0.08
CA GLY A 119 7.54 -11.46 -0.42
C GLY A 119 6.80 -11.60 -1.75
N THR A 120 6.14 -10.55 -2.21
CA THR A 120 5.49 -10.53 -3.54
C THR A 120 6.36 -9.95 -4.66
N GLY A 121 7.60 -9.53 -4.37
CA GLY A 121 8.57 -9.06 -5.38
C GLY A 121 8.71 -7.54 -5.51
N HIS A 122 8.07 -6.73 -4.67
CA HIS A 122 8.32 -5.27 -4.65
C HIS A 122 9.65 -4.95 -3.95
N ARG A 123 10.30 -3.86 -4.37
CA ARG A 123 11.48 -3.34 -3.68
C ARG A 123 11.04 -2.38 -2.59
N VAL A 124 11.43 -2.66 -1.34
CA VAL A 124 10.97 -1.87 -0.19
C VAL A 124 12.15 -1.39 0.65
N HIS A 125 12.24 -0.07 0.86
CA HIS A 125 13.11 0.55 1.86
C HIS A 125 12.24 0.90 3.06
N HIS A 126 12.58 0.35 4.23
CA HIS A 126 11.82 0.54 5.46
C HIS A 126 12.67 1.32 6.44
N ARG A 127 12.13 2.42 6.98
CA ARG A 127 12.82 3.29 7.93
C ARG A 127 11.91 3.61 9.12
N GLU A 128 12.46 3.40 10.31
CA GLU A 128 11.84 3.84 11.56
C GLU A 128 12.52 5.14 11.99
N HIS A 129 11.75 6.21 12.15
CA HIS A 129 12.21 7.52 12.59
C HIS A 129 11.93 7.71 14.07
N ARG A 130 12.82 8.39 14.79
CA ARG A 130 12.54 8.73 16.18
C ARG A 130 11.44 9.80 16.22
N GLY A 131 10.29 9.45 16.78
CA GLY A 131 9.11 10.31 16.83
C GLY A 131 7.82 9.49 16.86
N GLY A 132 6.72 10.18 17.09
CA GLY A 132 5.38 9.62 17.08
C GLY A 132 4.68 9.91 15.75
N HIS A 133 3.40 10.23 15.83
CA HIS A 133 2.58 10.54 14.65
C HIS A 133 2.62 12.04 14.34
N ASP A 134 3.80 12.56 13.99
CA ASP A 134 4.07 14.00 13.98
C ASP A 134 4.84 14.52 12.75
N TYR A 135 4.60 15.80 12.44
CA TYR A 135 5.21 16.49 11.31
C TYR A 135 6.71 16.74 11.46
N ALA A 136 7.27 16.67 12.68
CA ALA A 136 8.66 17.03 12.94
C ALA A 136 9.63 16.08 12.23
N TRP A 137 9.23 14.81 12.06
CA TRP A 137 10.00 13.86 11.26
C TRP A 137 9.40 13.61 9.87
N TRP A 138 8.09 13.69 9.65
CA TRP A 138 7.50 13.42 8.33
C TRP A 138 8.08 14.28 7.22
N PHE A 139 8.13 15.60 7.44
CA PHE A 139 8.57 16.50 6.38
C PHE A 139 10.03 16.29 5.99
N PRO A 140 11.01 16.26 6.92
CA PRO A 140 12.39 15.98 6.54
C PRO A 140 12.61 14.54 6.02
N ALA A 141 11.86 13.56 6.53
CA ALA A 141 11.97 12.19 6.05
C ALA A 141 11.42 11.98 4.63
N LEU A 142 10.55 12.86 4.13
CA LEU A 142 10.01 12.73 2.78
C LEU A 142 11.12 12.77 1.72
N ASP A 143 12.13 13.62 1.91
CA ASP A 143 13.29 13.71 1.01
C ASP A 143 14.14 12.42 1.05
N GLU A 144 14.39 11.88 2.24
CA GLU A 144 15.05 10.57 2.40
C GLU A 144 14.27 9.45 1.67
N GLY A 145 12.93 9.47 1.77
CA GLY A 145 12.07 8.51 1.09
C GLY A 145 12.16 8.62 -0.44
N LEU A 146 12.14 9.83 -0.98
CA LEU A 146 12.28 10.08 -2.42
C LEU A 146 13.66 9.69 -2.93
N ALA A 147 14.72 10.01 -2.18
CA ALA A 147 16.09 9.61 -2.51
C ALA A 147 16.24 8.08 -2.53
N ALA A 148 15.68 7.39 -1.53
CA ALA A 148 15.70 5.93 -1.49
C ALA A 148 15.03 5.31 -2.73
N LEU A 149 13.89 5.86 -3.18
CA LEU A 149 13.23 5.41 -4.40
C LEU A 149 14.10 5.58 -5.64
N ALA A 150 14.88 6.65 -5.73
CA ALA A 150 15.75 6.92 -6.88
C ALA A 150 16.91 5.90 -7.00
N THR A 151 17.37 5.36 -5.86
CA THR A 151 18.53 4.44 -5.81
C THR A 151 18.19 2.95 -5.86
N MET A 152 16.89 2.59 -5.86
CA MET A 152 16.40 1.21 -5.86
C MET A 152 16.28 0.56 -7.24
#